data_AF-A0AAV8H6I1-F1
#
_entry.id   AF-A0AAV8H6I1-F1
#
_cell.length_a   1.000
_cell.length_b   1.000
_cell.length_c   1.000
_cell.angle_alpha   90.00
_cell.angle_beta   90.00
_cell.angle_gamma   90.00
#
_symmetry.space_group_name_H-M   'P 1'
#
loop_
_entity.id
_entity.type
_entity.pdbx_description
1 polymer ?
#
loop_
_entity_poly.entity_id
_entity_poly.type
_entity_poly.pdbx_seq_one_letter_code
_entity_poly.pdbx_strand_id
1 'polypeptide(L)'
;MGKTLRVSNSHLEAGNSKKPANFAKVKQTNNFLVPLPIEQRKRRKKPKTKKKIIINSEGKMAGGREDKALRKIAASFEPLAEVATSGGVAMEVGPFSHACAHVSVLFGCLGIAFKFAEKDYVSKVDDLIEASKSITTLNDMIELDIQQDCARQGGSHTRNLLRVKRGVDMVRVLFEEIIKSDGNSLKDAASVAYEKVFAPHHGWAIRKAVAAGMYALPSKSQLLKRLNEDEGSAKVEMQSFVRISGPVIQYIEELFNSRQLGIDW
;
A
#
# COMPACT_ATOMS: atom_id res chain seq x y z
N MET A 1 -60.76 18.97 39.92
CA MET A 1 -60.05 17.70 39.68
C MET A 1 -60.05 16.92 40.99
N GLY A 2 -60.67 15.75 41.01
CA GLY A 2 -60.82 14.94 42.21
C GLY A 2 -60.36 13.50 41.99
N LYS A 3 -59.96 12.92 43.12
CA LYS A 3 -60.00 11.51 43.56
C LYS A 3 -58.96 10.50 43.05
N THR A 4 -58.05 10.17 43.98
CA THR A 4 -57.78 8.85 44.63
C THR A 4 -57.73 7.57 43.78
N LEU A 5 -56.64 6.77 43.89
CA LEU A 5 -56.56 5.45 44.59
C LEU A 5 -55.32 4.59 44.24
N ARG A 6 -55.02 3.68 45.19
CA ARG A 6 -54.25 2.39 45.17
C ARG A 6 -52.75 2.44 45.49
N VAL A 7 -52.08 1.56 46.28
CA VAL A 7 -52.32 0.36 47.14
C VAL A 7 -51.16 -0.64 46.89
N SER A 8 -50.47 -1.02 47.97
CA SER A 8 -49.85 -2.34 48.32
C SER A 8 -48.61 -2.96 47.64
N ASN A 9 -47.56 -3.12 48.47
CA ASN A 9 -46.94 -4.34 49.06
C ASN A 9 -46.36 -5.55 48.26
N SER A 10 -45.32 -6.13 48.89
CA SER A 10 -44.71 -7.49 48.82
C SER A 10 -43.67 -7.77 47.70
N HIS A 11 -42.39 -7.96 48.06
CA HIS A 11 -41.70 -9.22 48.47
C HIS A 11 -41.48 -10.21 47.31
N LEU A 12 -40.22 -10.37 46.92
CA LEU A 12 -39.73 -11.33 45.92
C LEU A 12 -39.13 -12.55 46.63
N GLU A 13 -39.77 -13.71 46.46
CA GLU A 13 -39.19 -15.03 46.71
C GLU A 13 -38.53 -15.59 45.45
N ALA A 14 -37.49 -16.40 45.68
CA ALA A 14 -36.76 -17.17 44.68
C ALA A 14 -37.50 -18.48 44.34
N GLY A 15 -37.38 -18.96 43.10
CA GLY A 15 -37.92 -20.29 42.75
C GLY A 15 -37.86 -20.68 41.27
N ASN A 16 -36.71 -21.21 40.86
CA ASN A 16 -36.50 -22.35 39.96
C ASN A 16 -37.37 -22.52 38.68
N SER A 17 -36.74 -22.46 37.50
CA SER A 17 -37.30 -22.95 36.23
C SER A 17 -36.23 -23.64 35.38
N LYS A 18 -36.43 -24.96 35.19
CA LYS A 18 -35.72 -25.87 34.29
C LYS A 18 -35.88 -25.46 32.81
N LYS A 19 -34.85 -25.67 31.96
CA LYS A 19 -34.88 -26.47 30.69
C LYS A 19 -33.58 -26.33 29.85
N PRO A 20 -33.33 -27.18 28.82
CA PRO A 20 -32.12 -28.00 28.76
C PRO A 20 -31.30 -27.86 27.45
N ALA A 21 -30.37 -28.81 27.27
CA ALA A 21 -29.90 -29.44 26.02
C ALA A 21 -28.48 -29.10 25.54
N ASN A 22 -27.67 -30.16 25.56
CA ASN A 22 -26.43 -30.37 24.81
C ASN A 22 -26.60 -30.06 23.31
N PHE A 23 -25.62 -29.39 22.72
CA PHE A 23 -25.26 -29.57 21.31
C PHE A 23 -23.75 -29.71 21.12
N ALA A 24 -23.43 -30.58 20.18
CA ALA A 24 -22.17 -31.28 19.99
C ALA A 24 -20.99 -30.40 19.57
N LYS A 25 -19.79 -30.78 20.03
CA LYS A 25 -18.50 -30.37 19.44
C LYS A 25 -18.34 -31.01 18.07
N VAL A 26 -18.41 -30.21 17.00
CA VAL A 26 -17.97 -30.61 15.66
C VAL A 26 -16.44 -30.60 15.65
N LYS A 27 -15.83 -31.78 15.56
CA LYS A 27 -14.42 -31.93 15.20
C LYS A 27 -14.31 -31.80 13.68
N GLN A 28 -13.76 -30.68 13.20
CA GLN A 28 -13.32 -30.56 11.82
C GLN A 28 -12.00 -31.33 11.67
N THR A 29 -12.05 -32.49 11.02
CA THR A 29 -10.87 -33.24 10.60
C THR A 29 -10.33 -32.64 9.30
N ASN A 30 -9.15 -32.03 9.38
CA ASN A 30 -8.37 -31.60 8.21
C ASN A 30 -7.85 -32.82 7.45
N ASN A 31 -8.54 -33.22 6.38
CA ASN A 31 -8.00 -34.14 5.39
C ASN A 31 -7.05 -33.36 4.47
N PHE A 32 -5.75 -33.58 4.67
CA PHE A 32 -4.70 -33.21 3.73
C PHE A 32 -4.84 -34.07 2.47
N LEU A 33 -5.27 -33.46 1.36
CA LEU A 33 -5.23 -34.06 0.04
C LEU A 33 -3.83 -33.85 -0.56
N VAL A 34 -3.12 -34.95 -0.77
CA VAL A 34 -1.80 -35.00 -1.43
C VAL A 34 -1.98 -34.77 -2.94
N PRO A 35 -1.18 -33.93 -3.63
CA PRO A 35 -1.27 -33.80 -5.08
C PRO A 35 -0.55 -34.94 -5.82
N LEU A 36 -1.18 -35.48 -6.87
CA LEU A 36 -0.60 -36.44 -7.82
C LEU A 36 0.40 -35.77 -8.80
N PRO A 37 1.33 -36.53 -9.42
CA PRO A 37 2.45 -35.97 -10.18
C PRO A 37 2.07 -35.49 -11.59
N ILE A 38 2.71 -34.39 -12.02
CA ILE A 38 2.55 -33.77 -13.34
C ILE A 38 3.28 -34.60 -14.42
N GLU A 39 2.54 -35.02 -15.44
CA GLU A 39 3.03 -35.76 -16.59
C GLU A 39 3.85 -34.85 -17.55
N GLN A 40 5.03 -35.32 -17.96
CA GLN A 40 6.02 -34.57 -18.73
C GLN A 40 5.65 -34.48 -20.23
N ARG A 41 5.21 -33.30 -20.70
CA ARG A 41 5.16 -32.98 -22.13
C ARG A 41 6.50 -32.41 -22.63
N LYS A 42 7.24 -33.23 -23.38
CA LYS A 42 8.46 -32.85 -24.13
C LYS A 42 8.17 -31.72 -25.13
N ARG A 43 8.69 -30.51 -24.88
CA ARG A 43 8.76 -29.43 -25.88
C ARG A 43 10.07 -29.52 -26.68
N ARG A 44 9.94 -29.70 -28.01
CA ARG A 44 11.02 -29.67 -29.00
C ARG A 44 11.70 -28.29 -29.02
N LYS A 45 13.04 -28.27 -28.93
CA LYS A 45 13.89 -27.06 -29.08
C LYS A 45 14.09 -26.75 -30.58
N LYS A 46 13.84 -25.51 -31.00
CA LYS A 46 14.27 -24.97 -32.32
C LYS A 46 15.68 -24.35 -32.20
N PRO A 47 16.52 -24.40 -33.25
CA PRO A 47 17.92 -24.01 -33.18
C PRO A 47 18.13 -22.49 -33.18
N LYS A 48 19.17 -22.03 -32.46
CA LYS A 48 19.60 -20.63 -32.38
C LYS A 48 20.60 -20.32 -33.49
N THR A 49 20.24 -19.45 -34.43
CA THR A 49 21.18 -18.82 -35.37
C THR A 49 21.90 -17.65 -34.69
N LYS A 50 23.22 -17.74 -34.56
CA LYS A 50 24.08 -16.65 -34.07
C LYS A 50 24.31 -15.65 -35.21
N LYS A 51 23.76 -14.43 -35.11
CA LYS A 51 24.27 -13.27 -35.87
C LYS A 51 25.30 -12.54 -35.01
N LYS A 52 26.54 -12.53 -35.51
CA LYS A 52 27.68 -11.79 -34.96
C LYS A 52 27.50 -10.33 -35.37
N ILE A 53 27.15 -9.45 -34.44
CA ILE A 53 27.15 -8.00 -34.66
C ILE A 53 28.56 -7.52 -34.30
N ILE A 54 29.28 -7.04 -35.30
CA ILE A 54 30.53 -6.30 -35.15
C ILE A 54 30.14 -4.92 -34.66
N ILE A 55 30.57 -4.54 -33.47
CA ILE A 55 30.39 -3.18 -32.94
C ILE A 55 31.73 -2.50 -33.05
N ASN A 56 31.82 -1.53 -33.96
CA ASN A 56 32.94 -0.61 -34.04
C ASN A 56 32.98 0.23 -32.76
N SER A 57 34.17 0.30 -32.16
CA SER A 57 34.51 1.25 -31.11
C SER A 57 34.58 2.65 -31.72
N GLU A 58 33.73 3.56 -31.25
CA GLU A 58 34.02 5.00 -31.07
C GLU A 58 32.76 5.76 -30.61
N GLY A 59 32.88 6.45 -29.47
CA GLY A 59 32.14 7.67 -29.15
C GLY A 59 30.63 7.59 -28.88
N LYS A 60 30.25 7.58 -27.59
CA LYS A 60 29.32 8.59 -27.01
C LYS A 60 29.19 8.42 -25.48
N MET A 61 29.92 9.25 -24.76
CA MET A 61 29.59 9.65 -23.39
C MET A 61 28.42 10.63 -23.45
N ALA A 62 27.20 10.12 -23.30
CA ALA A 62 26.01 10.91 -23.01
C ALA A 62 24.93 9.98 -22.44
N GLY A 63 25.06 9.61 -21.17
CA GLY A 63 23.95 9.02 -20.41
C GLY A 63 22.88 10.08 -20.23
N GLY A 64 21.86 10.06 -21.11
CA GLY A 64 20.77 11.03 -21.14
C GLY A 64 20.01 11.08 -19.81
N ARG A 65 19.50 12.27 -19.50
CA ARG A 65 18.68 12.60 -18.31
C ARG A 65 17.31 11.89 -18.26
N GLU A 66 17.05 10.89 -19.11
CA GLU A 66 15.68 10.54 -19.50
C GLU A 66 15.04 9.30 -18.83
N ASP A 67 15.75 8.49 -18.03
CA ASP A 67 15.14 7.28 -17.43
C ASP A 67 15.51 7.06 -15.95
N LYS A 68 15.45 8.11 -15.13
CA LYS A 68 15.69 7.98 -13.69
C LYS A 68 14.40 7.71 -12.91
N ALA A 69 14.45 6.73 -12.01
CA ALA A 69 13.26 6.25 -11.30
C ALA A 69 12.59 7.34 -10.46
N LEU A 70 13.37 8.16 -9.73
CA LEU A 70 12.80 9.22 -8.88
C LEU A 70 12.08 10.30 -9.69
N ARG A 71 12.69 10.72 -10.80
CA ARG A 71 12.05 11.67 -11.72
C ARG A 71 10.73 11.13 -12.27
N LYS A 72 10.72 9.87 -12.70
CA LYS A 72 9.50 9.24 -13.24
C LYS A 72 8.39 9.20 -12.20
N ILE A 73 8.74 8.88 -10.95
CA ILE A 73 7.80 8.90 -9.83
C ILE A 73 7.25 10.31 -9.62
N ALA A 74 8.12 11.32 -9.46
CA ALA A 74 7.68 12.70 -9.24
C ALA A 74 6.80 13.23 -10.37
N ALA A 75 7.22 13.05 -11.63
CA ALA A 75 6.47 13.49 -12.81
C ALA A 75 5.10 12.80 -12.93
N SER A 76 4.98 11.52 -12.56
CA SER A 76 3.69 10.82 -12.61
C SER A 76 2.66 11.32 -11.60
N PHE A 77 3.11 11.95 -10.51
CA PHE A 77 2.22 12.53 -9.49
C PHE A 77 1.84 13.98 -9.77
N GLU A 78 2.53 14.68 -10.69
CA GLU A 78 2.31 16.10 -10.96
C GLU A 78 0.88 16.41 -11.46
N PRO A 79 0.33 15.68 -12.46
CA PRO A 79 -1.07 15.86 -12.86
C PRO A 79 -2.07 15.51 -11.75
N LEU A 80 -1.72 14.56 -10.88
CA LEU A 80 -2.59 14.16 -9.76
C LEU A 80 -2.66 15.27 -8.72
N ALA A 81 -1.55 15.98 -8.47
CA ALA A 81 -1.52 17.12 -7.56
C ALA A 81 -2.30 18.31 -8.10
N GLU A 82 -2.26 18.55 -9.42
CA GLU A 82 -3.11 19.56 -10.07
C GLU A 82 -4.60 19.24 -9.86
N VAL A 83 -5.01 18.00 -10.11
CA VAL A 83 -6.38 17.55 -9.84
C VAL A 83 -6.75 17.73 -8.37
N ALA A 84 -5.90 17.28 -7.45
CA ALA A 84 -6.12 17.37 -6.01
C ALA A 84 -6.28 18.81 -5.50
N THR A 85 -5.62 19.78 -6.14
CA THR A 85 -5.66 21.20 -5.75
C THR A 85 -6.72 22.02 -6.50
N SER A 86 -7.20 21.54 -7.65
CA SER A 86 -8.16 22.25 -8.50
C SER A 86 -9.60 22.29 -7.96
N GLY A 87 -9.99 21.38 -7.05
CA GLY A 87 -11.29 21.33 -6.38
C GLY A 87 -12.51 20.97 -7.26
N GLY A 88 -12.36 20.87 -8.58
CA GLY A 88 -13.48 20.67 -9.52
C GLY A 88 -13.46 19.36 -10.32
N VAL A 89 -12.34 18.65 -10.35
CA VAL A 89 -12.17 17.42 -11.14
C VAL A 89 -11.95 16.23 -10.19
N ALA A 90 -12.71 15.15 -10.41
CA ALA A 90 -12.52 13.92 -9.65
C ALA A 90 -11.28 13.17 -10.14
N MET A 91 -10.46 12.68 -9.20
CA MET A 91 -9.26 11.92 -9.55
C MET A 91 -9.63 10.56 -10.16
N GLU A 92 -9.12 10.31 -11.36
CA GLU A 92 -9.32 9.05 -12.08
C GLU A 92 -8.48 7.91 -11.47
N VAL A 93 -9.04 6.70 -11.44
CA VAL A 93 -8.39 5.50 -10.89
C VAL A 93 -7.16 5.13 -11.71
N GLY A 94 -7.26 5.20 -13.04
CA GLY A 94 -6.21 4.78 -13.96
C GLY A 94 -4.91 5.58 -13.77
N PRO A 95 -4.91 6.90 -13.98
CA PRO A 95 -3.74 7.74 -13.73
C PRO A 95 -3.17 7.58 -12.31
N PHE A 96 -4.04 7.53 -11.30
CA PHE A 96 -3.61 7.34 -9.90
C PHE A 96 -2.87 6.01 -9.69
N SER A 97 -3.45 4.89 -10.14
CA SER A 97 -2.88 3.56 -9.94
C SER A 97 -1.58 3.35 -10.72
N HIS A 98 -1.48 3.92 -11.93
CA HIS A 98 -0.25 3.89 -12.72
C HIS A 98 0.89 4.70 -12.09
N ALA A 99 0.59 5.87 -11.50
CA ALA A 99 1.57 6.64 -10.74
C ALA A 99 2.06 5.86 -9.50
N CYS A 100 1.13 5.24 -8.76
CA CYS A 100 1.46 4.37 -7.62
C CYS A 100 2.33 3.16 -8.04
N ALA A 101 2.14 2.61 -9.24
CA ALA A 101 2.99 1.53 -9.73
C ALA A 101 4.47 1.92 -9.84
N HIS A 102 4.79 3.19 -10.11
CA HIS A 102 6.18 3.66 -10.12
C HIS A 102 6.81 3.69 -8.73
N VAL A 103 6.02 3.91 -7.67
CA VAL A 103 6.48 3.90 -6.27
C VAL A 103 6.96 2.50 -5.85
N SER A 104 6.42 1.43 -6.45
CA SER A 104 6.79 0.04 -6.14
C SER A 104 8.31 -0.22 -6.20
N VAL A 105 9.00 0.42 -7.14
CA VAL A 105 10.46 0.31 -7.34
C VAL A 105 11.23 0.67 -6.08
N LEU A 106 10.72 1.62 -5.29
CA LEU A 106 11.37 2.07 -4.06
C LEU A 106 11.36 1.00 -2.97
N PHE A 107 10.26 0.25 -2.83
CA PHE A 107 10.18 -0.84 -1.86
C PHE A 107 11.18 -1.96 -2.19
N GLY A 108 11.34 -2.31 -3.48
CA GLY A 108 12.34 -3.26 -3.93
C GLY A 108 13.79 -2.78 -3.68
N CYS A 109 14.01 -1.46 -3.69
CA CYS A 109 15.32 -0.89 -3.40
C CYS A 109 15.70 -0.93 -1.92
N LEU A 110 14.78 -1.14 -0.98
CA LEU A 110 15.04 -1.23 0.47
C LEU A 110 15.57 -2.61 0.92
N GLY A 111 15.74 -3.55 0.00
CA GLY A 111 16.37 -4.84 0.26
C GLY A 111 15.41 -5.93 0.74
N ILE A 112 15.96 -7.11 1.03
CA ILE A 112 15.20 -8.36 1.17
C ILE A 112 14.19 -8.30 2.33
N ALA A 113 14.50 -7.57 3.39
CA ALA A 113 13.60 -7.41 4.54
C ALA A 113 12.27 -6.73 4.16
N PHE A 114 12.24 -5.94 3.09
CA PHE A 114 11.06 -5.20 2.64
C PHE A 114 10.33 -5.87 1.47
N LYS A 115 10.78 -7.05 1.02
CA LYS A 115 10.14 -7.76 -0.09
C LYS A 115 8.68 -8.14 0.19
N PHE A 116 8.33 -8.39 1.44
CA PHE A 116 6.94 -8.62 1.83
C PHE A 116 6.10 -7.35 1.71
N ALA A 117 6.64 -6.20 2.11
CA ALA A 117 5.97 -4.90 1.96
C ALA A 117 5.82 -4.53 0.48
N GLU A 118 6.86 -4.76 -0.33
CA GLU A 118 6.81 -4.60 -1.79
C GLU A 118 5.69 -5.44 -2.40
N LYS A 119 5.64 -6.75 -2.10
CA LYS A 119 4.60 -7.64 -2.62
C LYS A 119 3.20 -7.22 -2.19
N ASP A 120 3.04 -6.84 -0.93
CA ASP A 120 1.76 -6.40 -0.37
C ASP A 120 1.26 -5.09 -1.01
N TYR A 121 2.18 -4.14 -1.29
CA TYR A 121 1.89 -2.90 -1.99
C TYR A 121 1.55 -3.15 -3.46
N VAL A 122 2.40 -3.89 -4.17
CA VAL A 122 2.23 -4.19 -5.61
C VAL A 122 0.90 -4.90 -5.85
N SER A 123 0.54 -5.91 -5.06
CA SER A 123 -0.72 -6.62 -5.27
C SER A 123 -1.96 -5.72 -5.15
N LYS A 124 -1.89 -4.65 -4.35
CA LYS A 124 -2.99 -3.71 -4.19
C LYS A 124 -3.01 -2.67 -5.28
N VAL A 125 -1.84 -2.20 -5.73
CA VAL A 125 -1.75 -1.34 -6.90
C VAL A 125 -2.28 -2.08 -8.14
N ASP A 126 -1.90 -3.34 -8.34
CA ASP A 126 -2.39 -4.17 -9.44
C ASP A 126 -3.91 -4.33 -9.40
N ASP A 127 -4.50 -4.51 -8.21
CA ASP A 127 -5.95 -4.53 -8.02
C ASP A 127 -6.62 -3.21 -8.46
N LEU A 128 -6.05 -2.06 -8.10
CA LEU A 128 -6.55 -0.76 -8.53
C LEU A 128 -6.38 -0.53 -10.04
N ILE A 129 -5.30 -1.02 -10.64
CA ILE A 129 -5.10 -0.99 -12.10
C ILE A 129 -6.15 -1.85 -12.81
N GLU A 130 -6.46 -3.03 -12.28
CA GLU A 130 -7.51 -3.87 -12.85
C GLU A 130 -8.89 -3.20 -12.72
N ALA A 131 -9.20 -2.66 -11.55
CA ALA A 131 -10.44 -1.94 -11.28
C ALA A 131 -10.62 -0.70 -12.19
N SER A 132 -9.53 -0.04 -12.58
CA SER A 132 -9.58 1.15 -13.43
C SER A 132 -10.10 0.89 -14.84
N LYS A 133 -10.24 -0.37 -15.26
CA LYS A 133 -10.82 -0.72 -16.56
C LYS A 133 -12.34 -0.55 -16.60
N SER A 134 -12.99 -0.58 -15.44
CA SER A 134 -14.45 -0.48 -15.30
C SER A 134 -14.91 0.62 -14.34
N ILE A 135 -14.02 1.16 -13.51
CA ILE A 135 -14.31 2.22 -12.56
C ILE A 135 -13.49 3.46 -12.92
N THR A 136 -14.17 4.57 -13.21
CA THR A 136 -13.52 5.78 -13.73
C THR A 136 -12.79 6.55 -12.64
N THR A 137 -13.48 6.89 -11.54
CA THR A 137 -12.92 7.79 -10.50
C THR A 137 -12.73 7.10 -9.15
N LEU A 138 -11.83 7.63 -8.32
CA LEU A 138 -11.66 7.19 -6.93
C LEU A 138 -12.96 7.39 -6.11
N ASN A 139 -13.77 8.39 -6.45
CA ASN A 139 -15.08 8.59 -5.84
C ASN A 139 -16.02 7.41 -6.13
N ASP A 140 -16.15 7.02 -7.40
CA ASP A 140 -17.01 5.91 -7.81
C ASP A 140 -16.55 4.60 -7.18
N MET A 141 -15.23 4.38 -7.12
CA MET A 141 -14.64 3.20 -6.49
C MET A 141 -15.08 3.05 -5.03
N ILE A 142 -15.01 4.12 -4.25
CA ILE A 142 -15.40 4.09 -2.83
C ILE A 142 -16.91 3.92 -2.70
N GLU A 143 -17.68 4.63 -3.54
CA GLU A 143 -19.14 4.59 -3.49
C GLU A 143 -19.69 3.20 -3.81
N LEU A 144 -19.13 2.50 -4.80
CA LEU A 144 -19.50 1.13 -5.14
C LEU A 144 -19.31 0.17 -3.95
N ASP A 145 -18.18 0.27 -3.24
CA ASP A 145 -17.91 -0.58 -2.08
C ASP A 145 -18.78 -0.22 -0.87
N ILE A 146 -19.17 1.04 -0.70
CA ILE A 146 -20.13 1.47 0.33
C ILE A 146 -21.51 0.88 0.05
N GLN A 147 -21.98 0.99 -1.20
CA GLN A 147 -23.28 0.45 -1.61
C GLN A 147 -23.38 -1.07 -1.44
N GLN A 148 -22.24 -1.76 -1.54
CA GLN A 148 -22.13 -3.21 -1.34
C GLN A 148 -21.82 -3.61 0.11
N ASP A 149 -21.73 -2.66 1.05
CA ASP A 149 -21.34 -2.89 2.45
C ASP A 149 -20.02 -3.68 2.60
N CYS A 150 -19.06 -3.41 1.71
CA CYS A 150 -17.80 -4.14 1.62
C CYS A 150 -16.55 -3.25 1.76
N ALA A 151 -16.69 -1.94 1.96
CA ALA A 151 -15.58 -0.98 2.04
C ALA A 151 -14.40 -1.40 2.93
N ARG A 152 -14.66 -2.06 4.07
CA ARG A 152 -13.60 -2.53 5.00
C ARG A 152 -13.20 -4.00 4.83
N GLN A 153 -13.90 -4.75 3.97
CA GLN A 153 -13.64 -6.17 3.76
C GLN A 153 -12.26 -6.39 3.13
N GLY A 154 -11.66 -7.55 3.43
CA GLY A 154 -10.37 -7.90 2.86
C GLY A 154 -10.47 -8.04 1.34
N GLY A 155 -9.67 -7.28 0.60
CA GLY A 155 -9.65 -7.30 -0.86
C GLY A 155 -10.59 -6.30 -1.54
N SER A 156 -11.38 -5.52 -0.78
CA SER A 156 -12.16 -4.43 -1.39
C SER A 156 -11.25 -3.34 -1.95
N HIS A 157 -11.72 -2.65 -2.99
CA HIS A 157 -10.93 -1.61 -3.66
C HIS A 157 -10.69 -0.41 -2.74
N THR A 158 -11.67 -0.06 -1.90
CA THR A 158 -11.57 1.00 -0.87
C THR A 158 -10.48 0.66 0.15
N ARG A 159 -10.43 -0.58 0.63
CA ARG A 159 -9.38 -1.00 1.55
C ARG A 159 -8.01 -1.00 0.86
N ASN A 160 -7.94 -1.45 -0.38
CA ASN A 160 -6.70 -1.46 -1.14
C ASN A 160 -6.20 -0.04 -1.42
N LEU A 161 -7.09 0.90 -1.76
CA LEU A 161 -6.82 2.32 -1.90
C LEU A 161 -6.22 2.92 -0.61
N LEU A 162 -6.83 2.65 0.56
CA LEU A 162 -6.30 3.13 1.83
C LEU A 162 -4.87 2.63 2.11
N ARG A 163 -4.59 1.37 1.77
CA ARG A 163 -3.28 0.75 1.96
C ARG A 163 -2.24 1.27 0.95
N VAL A 164 -2.64 1.51 -0.30
CA VAL A 164 -1.80 2.17 -1.30
C VAL A 164 -1.46 3.61 -0.87
N LYS A 165 -2.46 4.37 -0.39
CA LYS A 165 -2.25 5.73 0.16
C LYS A 165 -1.20 5.74 1.26
N ARG A 166 -1.29 4.81 2.23
CA ARG A 166 -0.26 4.66 3.29
C ARG A 166 1.12 4.31 2.72
N GLY A 167 1.20 3.50 1.66
CA GLY A 167 2.46 3.21 0.98
C GLY A 167 3.10 4.45 0.35
N VAL A 168 2.31 5.29 -0.30
CA VAL A 168 2.77 6.58 -0.85
C VAL A 168 3.24 7.51 0.27
N ASP A 169 2.48 7.62 1.36
CA ASP A 169 2.83 8.46 2.51
C ASP A 169 4.10 7.97 3.24
N MET A 170 4.30 6.65 3.34
CA MET A 170 5.54 6.08 3.87
C MET A 170 6.77 6.56 3.06
N VAL A 171 6.67 6.54 1.73
CA VAL A 171 7.76 7.00 0.86
C VAL A 171 7.98 8.50 1.01
N ARG A 172 6.90 9.29 1.07
CA ARG A 172 6.98 10.74 1.30
C ARG A 172 7.76 11.05 2.58
N VAL A 173 7.36 10.45 3.71
CA VAL A 173 8.02 10.66 5.00
C VAL A 173 9.45 10.12 4.99
N LEU A 174 9.70 8.97 4.37
CA LEU A 174 11.07 8.45 4.21
C LEU A 174 11.97 9.44 3.48
N PHE A 175 11.49 10.04 2.39
CA PHE A 175 12.25 11.03 1.64
C PHE A 175 12.50 12.29 2.45
N GLU A 176 11.51 12.80 3.18
CA GLU A 176 11.70 13.92 4.11
C GLU A 176 12.82 13.66 5.12
N GLU A 177 12.86 12.46 5.71
CA GLU A 177 13.87 12.11 6.69
C GLU A 177 15.25 11.85 6.04
N ILE A 178 15.31 11.25 4.85
CA ILE A 178 16.57 11.10 4.09
C ILE A 178 17.18 12.46 3.77
N ILE A 179 16.36 13.44 3.34
CA ILE A 179 16.80 14.80 3.00
C ILE A 179 17.39 15.53 4.22
N LYS A 180 16.84 15.30 5.42
CA LYS A 180 17.33 15.88 6.68
C LYS A 180 18.60 15.20 7.21
N SER A 181 18.91 14.00 6.71
CA SER A 181 20.03 13.18 7.22
C SER A 181 21.32 13.39 6.43
N ASP A 182 22.40 13.71 7.15
CA ASP A 182 23.75 13.83 6.60
C ASP A 182 24.52 12.48 6.61
N GLY A 183 23.92 11.44 7.19
CA GLY A 183 24.54 10.11 7.33
C GLY A 183 24.32 9.18 6.14
N ASN A 184 25.15 8.14 6.06
CA ASN A 184 25.02 7.08 5.04
C ASN A 184 24.09 5.92 5.47
N SER A 185 23.53 5.96 6.68
CA SER A 185 22.58 4.96 7.19
C SER A 185 21.14 5.38 6.88
N LEU A 186 20.31 4.46 6.40
CA LEU A 186 18.87 4.69 6.21
C LEU A 186 18.03 4.29 7.42
N LYS A 187 18.63 3.66 8.44
CA LYS A 187 17.91 3.04 9.56
C LYS A 187 17.01 4.03 10.29
N ASP A 188 17.56 5.20 10.64
CA ASP A 188 16.83 6.18 11.45
C ASP A 188 15.69 6.80 10.66
N ALA A 189 15.96 7.21 9.41
CA ALA A 189 14.95 7.74 8.50
C ALA A 189 13.80 6.74 8.25
N ALA A 190 14.14 5.47 7.97
CA ALA A 190 13.15 4.42 7.76
C ALA A 190 12.37 4.06 9.02
N SER A 191 13.00 4.11 10.19
CA SER A 191 12.34 3.85 11.47
C SER A 191 11.33 4.95 11.80
N VAL A 192 11.70 6.22 11.61
CA VAL A 192 10.81 7.37 11.81
C VAL A 192 9.63 7.32 10.84
N ALA A 193 9.87 7.04 9.57
CA ALA A 193 8.81 6.93 8.58
C ALA A 193 7.84 5.78 8.90
N TYR A 194 8.37 4.62 9.30
CA TYR A 194 7.54 3.47 9.69
C TYR A 194 6.69 3.78 10.92
N GLU A 195 7.28 4.39 11.95
CA GLU A 195 6.58 4.71 13.20
C GLU A 195 5.43 5.69 12.97
N LYS A 196 5.62 6.68 12.08
CA LYS A 196 4.58 7.65 11.74
C LYS A 196 3.44 7.03 10.93
N VAL A 197 3.77 6.24 9.90
CA VAL A 197 2.78 5.88 8.86
C VAL A 197 2.17 4.49 9.08
N PHE A 198 2.98 3.51 9.50
CA PHE A 198 2.56 2.10 9.50
C PHE A 198 2.41 1.49 10.89
N ALA A 199 3.21 1.91 11.86
CA ALA A 199 3.16 1.35 13.22
C ALA A 199 1.77 1.46 13.88
N PRO A 200 0.98 2.53 13.69
CA PRO A 200 -0.38 2.64 14.25
C PRO A 200 -1.33 1.54 13.74
N HIS A 201 -1.07 1.01 12.54
CA HIS A 201 -1.95 0.04 11.87
C HIS A 201 -1.39 -1.40 11.85
N HIS A 202 -0.27 -1.63 12.54
CA HIS A 202 0.39 -2.92 12.61
C HIS A 202 0.37 -3.49 14.03
N GLY A 203 0.00 -4.76 14.16
CA GLY A 203 0.08 -5.48 15.43
C GLY A 203 1.52 -5.63 15.93
N TRP A 204 1.67 -5.92 17.22
CA TRP A 204 2.98 -6.01 17.89
C TRP A 204 3.99 -6.90 17.16
N ALA A 205 3.56 -8.06 16.67
CA ALA A 205 4.43 -9.01 15.96
C ALA A 205 5.02 -8.40 14.67
N ILE A 206 4.21 -7.69 13.88
CA ILE A 206 4.66 -7.03 12.65
C ILE A 206 5.63 -5.90 12.99
N ARG A 207 5.33 -5.09 14.02
CA ARG A 207 6.25 -4.01 14.46
C ARG A 207 7.62 -4.56 14.87
N LYS A 208 7.67 -5.69 15.59
CA LYS A 208 8.93 -6.34 15.96
C LYS A 208 9.69 -6.90 14.75
N ALA A 209 8.99 -7.55 13.82
CA ALA A 209 9.60 -8.04 12.59
C ALA A 209 10.21 -6.90 11.76
N VAL A 210 9.49 -5.78 11.63
CA VAL A 210 9.99 -4.59 10.92
C VAL A 210 11.22 -4.01 11.62
N ALA A 211 11.18 -3.83 12.94
CA ALA A 211 12.33 -3.32 13.70
C ALA A 211 13.59 -4.19 13.53
N ALA A 212 13.45 -5.51 13.47
CA ALA A 212 14.54 -6.42 13.13
C ALA A 212 14.99 -6.28 11.67
N GLY A 213 14.04 -6.12 10.74
CA GLY A 213 14.31 -5.91 9.31
C GLY A 213 15.11 -4.64 9.00
N MET A 214 15.02 -3.60 9.83
CA MET A 214 15.76 -2.34 9.66
C MET A 214 17.29 -2.52 9.61
N TYR A 215 17.82 -3.58 10.21
CA TYR A 215 19.26 -3.89 10.17
C TYR A 215 19.73 -4.43 8.81
N ALA A 216 18.81 -4.83 7.93
CA ALA A 216 19.09 -5.33 6.59
C ALA A 216 18.87 -4.27 5.50
N LEU A 217 18.59 -3.02 5.87
CA LEU A 217 18.49 -1.90 4.94
C LEU A 217 19.83 -1.65 4.23
N PRO A 218 19.80 -1.24 2.95
CA PRO A 218 21.00 -0.76 2.28
C PRO A 218 21.49 0.56 2.91
N SER A 219 22.73 0.93 2.62
CA SER A 219 23.19 2.30 2.86
C SER A 219 22.48 3.29 1.93
N LYS A 220 22.50 4.59 2.29
CA LYS A 220 22.03 5.68 1.43
C LYS A 220 22.74 5.64 0.07
N SER A 221 24.07 5.49 0.06
CA SER A 221 24.84 5.37 -1.17
C SER A 221 24.44 4.17 -2.05
N GLN A 222 24.11 3.03 -1.45
CA GLN A 222 23.61 1.85 -2.17
C GLN A 222 22.21 2.09 -2.74
N LEU A 223 21.32 2.75 -1.99
CA LEU A 223 20.00 3.15 -2.47
C LEU A 223 20.13 4.08 -3.69
N LEU A 224 20.92 5.15 -3.58
CA LEU A 224 21.11 6.10 -4.68
C LEU A 224 21.69 5.43 -5.92
N LYS A 225 22.66 4.51 -5.75
CA LYS A 225 23.19 3.70 -6.85
C LYS A 225 22.12 2.83 -7.52
N ARG A 226 21.21 2.21 -6.75
CA ARG A 226 20.09 1.42 -7.29
C ARG A 226 19.08 2.29 -8.05
N LEU A 227 18.91 3.54 -7.62
CA LEU A 227 18.03 4.53 -8.26
C LEU A 227 18.69 5.23 -9.46
N ASN A 228 19.98 4.98 -9.71
CA ASN A 228 20.80 5.66 -10.70
C ASN A 228 20.87 7.19 -10.47
N GLU A 229 21.00 7.59 -9.21
CA GLU A 229 21.05 8.99 -8.77
C GLU A 229 22.37 9.32 -8.07
N ASP A 230 22.78 10.59 -8.16
CA ASP A 230 23.74 11.20 -7.25
C ASP A 230 22.99 11.94 -6.12
N GLU A 231 23.68 12.42 -5.09
CA GLU A 231 23.01 13.08 -3.95
C GLU A 231 22.24 14.34 -4.36
N GLY A 232 22.77 15.12 -5.31
CA GLY A 232 22.14 16.37 -5.75
C GLY A 232 20.86 16.11 -6.52
N SER A 233 20.92 15.22 -7.50
CA SER A 233 19.73 14.82 -8.28
C SER A 233 18.70 14.10 -7.42
N ALA A 234 19.13 13.17 -6.55
CA ALA A 234 18.22 12.50 -5.63
C ALA A 234 17.49 13.48 -4.72
N LYS A 235 18.19 14.45 -4.13
CA LYS A 235 17.59 15.45 -3.23
C LYS A 235 16.52 16.25 -3.95
N VAL A 236 16.78 16.72 -5.17
CA VAL A 236 15.81 17.49 -5.97
C VAL A 236 14.56 16.67 -6.25
N GLU A 237 14.71 15.43 -6.74
CA GLU A 237 13.57 14.60 -7.11
C GLU A 237 12.79 14.11 -5.87
N MET A 238 13.48 13.79 -4.76
CA MET A 238 12.84 13.48 -3.48
C MET A 238 12.02 14.68 -2.95
N GLN A 239 12.59 15.90 -2.99
CA GLN A 239 11.86 17.12 -2.60
C GLN A 239 10.65 17.37 -3.48
N SER A 240 10.78 17.12 -4.79
CA SER A 240 9.68 17.24 -5.75
C SER A 240 8.55 16.26 -5.39
N PHE A 241 8.87 14.99 -5.20
CA PHE A 241 7.88 13.98 -4.80
C PHE A 241 7.23 14.33 -3.46
N VAL A 242 8.00 14.79 -2.46
CA VAL A 242 7.46 15.19 -1.16
C VAL A 242 6.41 16.28 -1.30
N ARG A 243 6.71 17.33 -2.08
CA ARG A 243 5.80 18.45 -2.33
C ARG A 243 4.54 17.99 -3.07
N ILE A 244 4.70 17.19 -4.13
CA ILE A 244 3.62 16.83 -5.06
C ILE A 244 2.70 15.75 -4.48
N SER A 245 3.24 14.79 -3.72
CA SER A 245 2.42 13.71 -3.14
C SER A 245 1.53 14.17 -1.98
N GLY A 246 1.89 15.24 -1.27
CA GLY A 246 1.12 15.78 -0.14
C GLY A 246 -0.36 16.07 -0.47
N PRO A 247 -0.66 16.93 -1.47
CA PRO A 247 -2.04 17.20 -1.89
C PRO A 247 -2.80 15.94 -2.33
N VAL A 248 -2.14 14.98 -2.99
CA VAL A 248 -2.77 13.72 -3.43
C VAL A 248 -3.17 12.86 -2.23
N ILE A 249 -2.30 12.74 -1.22
CA ILE A 249 -2.58 12.03 0.03
C ILE A 249 -3.77 12.69 0.75
N GLN A 250 -3.75 14.02 0.88
CA GLN A 250 -4.81 14.78 1.53
C GLN A 250 -6.16 14.61 0.80
N TYR A 251 -6.16 14.69 -0.52
CA TYR A 251 -7.37 14.45 -1.33
C TYR A 251 -8.01 13.10 -1.02
N ILE A 252 -7.20 12.03 -0.96
CA ILE A 252 -7.71 10.70 -0.63
C ILE A 252 -8.23 10.64 0.82
N GLU A 253 -7.53 11.25 1.77
CA GLU A 253 -8.02 11.31 3.17
C GLU A 253 -9.36 12.03 3.29
N GLU A 254 -9.54 13.13 2.56
CA GLU A 254 -10.80 13.86 2.47
C GLU A 254 -11.92 13.01 1.84
N LEU A 255 -11.62 12.18 0.82
CA LEU A 255 -12.59 11.24 0.26
C LEU A 255 -13.11 10.24 1.30
N PHE A 256 -12.24 9.71 2.17
CA PHE A 256 -12.62 8.77 3.22
C PHE A 256 -13.38 9.47 4.36
N ASN A 257 -12.89 10.63 4.79
CA ASN A 257 -13.45 11.37 5.93
C ASN A 257 -14.81 11.98 5.60
N SER A 258 -15.00 12.52 4.39
CA SER A 258 -16.29 13.06 3.91
C SER A 258 -17.41 12.00 3.88
N ARG A 259 -17.04 10.72 3.79
CA ARG A 259 -17.96 9.56 3.81
C ARG A 259 -18.02 8.87 5.18
N GLN A 260 -17.47 9.47 6.22
CA GLN A 260 -17.38 8.92 7.58
C GLN A 260 -16.74 7.52 7.66
N LEU A 261 -15.92 7.14 6.69
CA LEU A 261 -15.20 5.85 6.72
C LEU A 261 -14.03 5.87 7.72
N GLY A 262 -13.43 7.04 7.93
CA GLY A 262 -12.19 7.21 8.68
C GLY A 262 -10.99 6.53 7.99
N ILE A 263 -9.80 6.77 8.52
CA ILE A 263 -8.53 6.30 7.92
C ILE A 263 -7.69 5.44 8.87
N ASP A 264 -8.22 5.05 10.03
CA ASP A 264 -7.45 4.39 11.10
C ASP A 264 -7.57 2.86 11.16
N TRP A 265 -8.23 2.24 10.17
CA TRP A 265 -8.53 0.80 10.12
C TRP A 265 -7.65 -0.03 9.16
#